data_AF-A0A2S3VXI9-F1
#
_entry.id   AF-A0A2S3VXI9-F1
#
_cell.length_a   1.000
_cell.length_b   1.000
_cell.length_c   1.000
_cell.angle_alpha   90.00
_cell.angle_beta   90.00
_cell.angle_gamma   90.00
#
_symmetry.space_group_name_H-M   'P 1'
#
loop_
_entity.id
_entity.type
_entity.pdbx_description
1 polymer ?
#
loop_
_entity_poly.entity_id
_entity_poly.type
_entity_poly.pdbx_seq_one_letter_code
_entity_poly.pdbx_strand_id
1 'polypeptide(L)'
;MLILLKAMPQHPLSCFHEPTEGQKRAGNYRKTKTEFGGLPITIENEAGSVRRGRDHGGKEWATTMTCHYGYIRGTVGADGDHYDVFIGPDEKSRRVWIIQTMAPPDFRKKDEEKAMLGFGSESEARASFLRHYDNPAFLGAIREMPFDTFKRQVMATRENGGKLRDPKPVRKCFIVLGREGPA
;
A
#
# COMPACT_ATOMS: atom_id res chain seq x y z
N MET A 1 -32.70 -3.74 5.55
CA MET A 1 -32.07 -4.16 4.28
C MET A 1 -30.79 -4.91 4.63
N LEU A 2 -30.88 -6.24 4.72
CA LEU A 2 -29.82 -7.12 5.21
C LEU A 2 -28.89 -7.44 4.03
N ILE A 3 -27.70 -6.85 3.99
CA ILE A 3 -26.72 -7.13 2.93
C ILE A 3 -26.08 -8.48 3.27
N LEU A 4 -26.45 -9.47 2.47
CA LEU A 4 -25.91 -10.83 2.46
C LEU A 4 -24.39 -10.75 2.18
N LEU A 5 -23.54 -10.88 3.21
CA LEU A 5 -22.12 -11.17 3.00
C LEU A 5 -22.02 -12.55 2.36
N LYS A 6 -21.74 -12.60 1.06
CA LYS A 6 -21.29 -13.84 0.42
C LYS A 6 -19.96 -14.23 1.06
N ALA A 7 -19.98 -15.31 1.84
CA ALA A 7 -18.78 -15.93 2.37
C ALA A 7 -17.85 -16.32 1.19
N MET A 8 -16.61 -15.86 1.25
CA MET A 8 -15.57 -16.31 0.34
C MET A 8 -15.26 -17.79 0.67
N PRO A 9 -15.07 -18.65 -0.34
CA PRO A 9 -14.82 -20.07 -0.11
C PRO A 9 -13.53 -20.25 0.70
N GLN A 10 -13.66 -20.83 1.89
CA GLN A 10 -12.52 -21.24 2.70
C GLN A 10 -11.90 -22.46 2.03
N HIS A 11 -10.74 -22.26 1.41
CA HIS A 11 -9.96 -23.36 0.85
C HIS A 11 -9.39 -24.19 2.01
N PRO A 12 -9.69 -25.50 2.12
CA PRO A 12 -9.06 -26.34 3.13
C PRO A 12 -7.61 -26.55 2.73
N LEU A 13 -6.68 -26.42 3.70
CA LEU A 13 -5.24 -26.75 3.69
C LEU A 13 -4.30 -25.64 4.23
N SER A 14 -4.69 -24.81 5.21
CA SER A 14 -3.70 -23.95 5.91
C SER A 14 -3.02 -24.68 7.07
N CYS A 15 -2.04 -25.54 6.78
CA CYS A 15 -1.02 -25.95 7.77
C CYS A 15 0.13 -24.92 7.81
N PHE A 16 -0.21 -23.63 7.76
CA PHE A 16 0.80 -22.58 7.93
C PHE A 16 1.07 -22.43 9.43
N HIS A 17 2.24 -22.88 9.87
CA HIS A 17 2.78 -22.51 11.18
C HIS A 17 2.90 -20.98 11.19
N GLU A 18 2.20 -20.29 12.11
CA GLU A 18 2.40 -18.85 12.28
C GLU A 18 3.88 -18.60 12.61
N PRO A 19 4.57 -17.70 11.90
CA PRO A 19 5.97 -17.44 12.17
C PRO A 19 6.13 -16.85 13.57
N THR A 20 7.18 -17.29 14.28
CA THR A 20 7.56 -16.73 15.58
C THR A 20 7.97 -15.26 15.44
N GLU A 21 7.92 -14.48 16.52
CA GLU A 21 8.41 -13.10 16.53
C GLU A 21 9.88 -12.98 16.09
N GLY A 22 10.71 -13.99 16.41
CA GLY A 22 12.10 -14.06 15.95
C GLY A 22 12.19 -14.23 14.43
N GLN A 23 11.34 -15.07 13.84
CA GLN A 23 11.28 -15.25 12.38
C GLN A 23 10.70 -14.04 11.66
N LYS A 24 9.72 -13.36 12.25
CA LYS A 24 9.19 -12.09 11.73
C LYS A 24 10.28 -11.02 11.70
N ARG A 25 11.00 -10.83 12.82
CA ARG A 25 12.14 -9.91 12.92
C ARG A 25 13.27 -10.24 11.94
N ALA A 26 13.61 -11.52 11.80
CA ALA A 26 14.64 -11.97 10.85
C ALA A 26 14.15 -12.01 9.39
N GLY A 27 12.84 -11.85 9.16
CA GLY A 27 12.21 -11.96 7.85
C GLY A 27 12.29 -13.35 7.21
N ASN A 28 12.68 -14.41 7.94
CA ASN A 28 13.08 -15.72 7.39
C ASN A 28 11.98 -16.80 7.44
N TYR A 29 10.72 -16.41 7.25
CA TYR A 29 9.58 -17.33 7.12
C TYR A 29 9.10 -17.43 5.67
N ARG A 30 8.29 -18.46 5.35
CA ARG A 30 7.76 -18.65 4.00
C ARG A 30 6.78 -17.51 3.67
N LYS A 31 7.19 -16.61 2.79
CA LYS A 31 6.38 -15.51 2.27
C LYS A 31 5.98 -15.79 0.82
N THR A 32 4.76 -15.45 0.44
CA THR A 32 4.29 -15.59 -0.95
C THR A 32 4.95 -14.53 -1.83
N LYS A 33 5.60 -14.93 -2.92
CA LYS A 33 6.17 -14.02 -3.91
C LYS A 33 5.18 -13.85 -5.05
N THR A 34 4.90 -12.60 -5.43
CA THR A 34 3.96 -12.27 -6.50
C THR A 34 4.43 -11.04 -7.26
N GLU A 35 3.61 -10.59 -8.21
CA GLU A 35 3.75 -9.32 -8.90
C GLU A 35 2.41 -8.63 -9.10
N PHE A 36 2.43 -7.29 -9.18
CA PHE A 36 1.28 -6.47 -9.59
C PHE A 36 1.73 -5.59 -10.75
N GLY A 37 1.18 -5.76 -11.96
CA GLY A 37 1.66 -5.00 -13.12
C GLY A 37 3.19 -5.11 -13.36
N GLY A 38 3.76 -6.27 -13.03
CA GLY A 38 5.21 -6.53 -13.06
C GLY A 38 6.03 -5.78 -12.00
N LEU A 39 5.42 -5.24 -10.94
CA LEU A 39 6.13 -4.82 -9.73
C LEU A 39 6.39 -6.04 -8.85
N PRO A 40 7.64 -6.31 -8.45
CA PRO A 40 7.97 -7.46 -7.63
C PRO A 40 7.51 -7.29 -6.18
N ILE A 41 6.58 -8.11 -5.71
CA ILE A 41 6.02 -8.00 -4.35
C ILE A 41 6.27 -9.28 -3.55
N THR A 42 6.46 -9.13 -2.25
CA THR A 42 6.39 -10.23 -1.28
C THR A 42 5.24 -9.96 -0.31
N ILE A 43 4.32 -10.93 -0.20
CA ILE A 43 3.19 -10.89 0.73
C ILE A 43 3.63 -11.46 2.06
N GLU A 44 3.47 -10.67 3.11
CA GLU A 44 3.75 -11.04 4.49
C GLU A 44 2.49 -11.52 5.20
N ASN A 45 1.37 -10.87 4.91
CA ASN A 45 0.08 -11.22 5.47
C ASN A 45 -0.96 -11.30 4.35
N GLU A 46 -1.54 -12.48 4.18
CA GLU A 46 -2.60 -12.69 3.19
C GLU A 46 -3.93 -12.11 3.67
N ALA A 47 -4.83 -11.76 2.74
CA ALA A 47 -6.20 -11.41 3.10
C ALA A 47 -6.84 -12.58 3.88
N GLY A 48 -7.53 -12.27 4.97
CA GLY A 48 -8.08 -13.23 5.93
C GLY A 48 -7.13 -13.66 7.05
N SER A 49 -5.82 -13.41 6.93
CA SER A 49 -4.85 -13.69 8.01
C SER A 49 -4.93 -12.65 9.13
N VAL A 50 -4.34 -12.97 10.29
CA VAL A 50 -4.18 -12.01 11.39
C VAL A 50 -2.72 -11.57 11.47
N ARG A 51 -2.49 -10.27 11.29
CA ARG A 51 -1.17 -9.64 11.52
C ARG A 51 -1.07 -9.25 13.00
N ARG A 52 0.09 -9.54 13.62
CA ARG A 52 0.35 -9.26 15.04
C ARG A 52 1.69 -8.58 15.20
N GLY A 53 1.82 -7.76 16.24
CA GLY A 53 3.08 -7.16 16.65
C GLY A 53 2.96 -6.50 18.02
N ARG A 54 3.96 -5.67 18.36
CA ARG A 54 3.97 -4.83 19.56
C ARG A 54 4.17 -3.37 19.15
N ASP A 55 3.54 -2.46 19.87
CA ASP A 55 3.76 -1.03 19.71
C ASP A 55 5.03 -0.55 20.45
N HIS A 56 5.33 0.75 20.38
CA HIS A 56 6.47 1.35 21.07
C HIS A 56 6.41 1.20 22.60
N GLY A 57 5.20 1.05 23.19
CA GLY A 57 4.99 0.79 24.60
C GLY A 57 5.08 -0.69 24.98
N GLY A 58 5.32 -1.58 24.00
CA GLY A 58 5.36 -3.02 24.19
C GLY A 58 3.98 -3.68 24.24
N LYS A 59 2.89 -2.92 24.07
CA LYS A 59 1.53 -3.46 24.04
C LYS A 59 1.34 -4.26 22.75
N GLU A 60 0.83 -5.47 22.91
CA GLU A 60 0.52 -6.35 21.79
C GLU A 60 -0.71 -5.85 21.02
N TRP A 61 -0.65 -5.96 19.70
CA TRP A 61 -1.76 -5.65 18.80
C TRP A 61 -1.97 -6.79 17.81
N ALA A 62 -3.21 -6.91 17.34
CA ALA A 62 -3.61 -7.87 16.33
C ALA A 62 -4.65 -7.25 15.39
N THR A 63 -4.48 -7.47 14.09
CA THR A 63 -5.34 -6.94 13.04
C THR A 63 -5.68 -8.03 12.04
N THR A 64 -6.97 -8.24 11.77
CA THR A 64 -7.43 -9.11 10.68
C THR A 64 -7.27 -8.40 9.35
N MET A 65 -6.50 -8.99 8.44
CA MET A 65 -6.19 -8.40 7.15
C MET A 65 -7.35 -8.54 6.18
N THR A 66 -7.98 -7.44 5.79
CA THR A 66 -9.04 -7.45 4.75
C THR A 66 -8.52 -7.47 3.31
N CYS A 67 -7.21 -7.25 3.11
CA CYS A 67 -6.54 -7.34 1.81
C CYS A 67 -5.08 -7.77 2.03
N HIS A 68 -4.38 -8.18 0.98
CA HIS A 68 -2.99 -8.61 1.13
C HIS A 68 -2.11 -7.43 1.54
N TYR A 69 -1.12 -7.70 2.38
CA TYR A 69 -0.11 -6.74 2.82
C TYR A 69 1.29 -7.34 2.69
N GLY A 70 2.25 -6.49 2.34
CA GLY A 70 3.66 -6.81 2.33
C GLY A 70 4.47 -5.66 1.75
N TYR A 71 5.51 -5.97 0.98
CA TYR A 71 6.46 -4.97 0.52
C TYR A 71 6.95 -5.19 -0.91
N ILE A 72 7.41 -4.11 -1.53
CA ILE A 72 7.97 -4.11 -2.89
C ILE A 72 9.46 -4.42 -2.81
N ARG A 73 9.87 -5.54 -3.41
CA ARG A 73 11.25 -6.02 -3.36
C ARG A 73 12.19 -5.09 -4.12
N GLY A 74 13.38 -4.86 -3.58
CA GLY A 74 14.42 -4.06 -4.26
C GLY A 74 14.25 -2.55 -4.09
N THR A 75 13.37 -2.11 -3.20
CA THR A 75 13.10 -0.70 -2.91
C THR A 75 13.73 -0.29 -1.58
N VAL A 76 13.55 0.95 -1.17
CA VAL A 76 13.71 1.37 0.23
C VAL A 76 12.58 2.36 0.56
N GLY A 77 11.97 2.24 1.74
CA GLY A 77 10.99 3.14 2.29
C GLY A 77 11.64 4.33 2.98
N ALA A 78 10.81 5.25 3.49
CA ALA A 78 11.29 6.41 4.25
C ALA A 78 11.92 6.02 5.60
N ASP A 79 11.56 4.84 6.11
CA ASP A 79 12.01 4.22 7.37
C ASP A 79 13.29 3.38 7.22
N GLY A 80 13.74 3.13 5.99
CA GLY A 80 14.91 2.31 5.68
C GLY A 80 14.62 0.84 5.36
N ASP A 81 13.37 0.39 5.52
CA ASP A 81 12.92 -0.95 5.14
C ASP A 81 12.47 -0.98 3.67
N HIS A 82 11.87 -2.07 3.18
CA HIS A 82 11.28 -2.06 1.85
C HIS A 82 10.00 -1.22 1.82
N TYR A 83 9.66 -0.66 0.65
CA TYR A 83 8.45 0.14 0.50
C TYR A 83 7.19 -0.72 0.65
N ASP A 84 6.33 -0.33 1.60
CA ASP A 84 5.14 -1.09 1.99
C ASP A 84 3.97 -0.96 1.01
N VAL A 85 3.21 -2.05 0.88
CA VAL A 85 2.10 -2.15 -0.06
C VAL A 85 0.92 -2.96 0.47
N PHE A 86 -0.28 -2.43 0.26
CA PHE A 86 -1.54 -3.17 0.31
C PHE A 86 -2.03 -3.45 -1.11
N ILE A 87 -2.56 -4.65 -1.33
CA ILE A 87 -3.09 -5.08 -2.63
C ILE A 87 -4.58 -5.38 -2.50
N GLY A 88 -5.40 -4.51 -3.12
CA GLY A 88 -6.83 -4.66 -3.30
C GLY A 88 -7.19 -5.57 -4.48
N PRO A 89 -8.49 -5.81 -4.69
CA PRO A 89 -8.99 -6.82 -5.63
C PRO A 89 -8.90 -6.45 -7.12
N ASP A 90 -8.70 -5.18 -7.47
CA ASP A 90 -8.61 -4.75 -8.88
C ASP A 90 -7.17 -4.84 -9.41
N GLU A 91 -6.77 -6.02 -9.88
CA GLU A 91 -5.44 -6.26 -10.46
C GLU A 91 -5.14 -5.43 -11.73
N LYS A 92 -6.17 -4.84 -12.34
CA LYS A 92 -6.03 -4.05 -13.58
C LYS A 92 -5.99 -2.55 -13.32
N SER A 93 -6.13 -2.11 -12.07
CA SER A 93 -6.08 -0.69 -11.72
C SER A 93 -4.77 -0.06 -12.19
N ARG A 94 -4.90 1.05 -12.90
CA ARG A 94 -3.76 1.87 -13.37
C ARG A 94 -3.48 3.06 -12.44
N ARG A 95 -4.11 3.08 -11.27
CA ARG A 95 -3.97 4.12 -10.24
C ARG A 95 -3.37 3.52 -8.99
N VAL A 96 -2.55 4.30 -8.31
CA VAL A 96 -1.97 3.98 -7.01
C VAL A 96 -2.33 5.10 -6.06
N TRP A 97 -2.85 4.75 -4.89
CA TRP A 97 -3.06 5.71 -3.82
C TRP A 97 -1.92 5.56 -2.83
N ILE A 98 -1.18 6.63 -2.60
CA ILE A 98 -0.07 6.66 -1.66
C ILE A 98 -0.59 7.32 -0.39
N ILE A 99 -0.55 6.59 0.71
CA ILE A 99 -0.97 7.05 2.03
C ILE A 99 0.27 7.35 2.84
N GLN A 100 0.42 8.61 3.26
CA GLN A 100 1.40 9.01 4.27
C GLN A 100 0.81 8.71 5.65
N THR A 101 1.55 8.00 6.49
CA THR A 101 1.13 7.70 7.87
C THR A 101 1.70 8.72 8.85
N MET A 102 1.06 8.83 10.02
CA MET A 102 1.44 9.74 11.09
C MET A 102 1.96 8.97 12.31
N ALA A 103 3.04 9.46 12.91
CA ALA A 103 3.70 8.81 14.04
C ALA A 103 2.94 9.08 15.36
N PRO A 104 2.61 8.04 16.16
CA PRO A 104 2.05 8.21 17.49
C PRO A 104 3.10 8.75 18.49
N PRO A 105 2.69 9.23 19.68
CA PRO A 105 1.32 9.33 20.16
C PRO A 105 0.62 10.65 19.79
N ASP A 106 1.36 11.66 19.32
CA ASP A 106 0.79 13.00 19.06
C ASP A 106 0.29 13.18 17.62
N PHE A 107 0.66 12.27 16.71
CA PHE A 107 0.26 12.28 15.30
C PHE A 107 0.62 13.58 14.57
N ARG A 108 1.70 14.25 14.99
CA ARG A 108 2.16 15.52 14.37
C ARG A 108 3.29 15.34 13.38
N LYS A 109 4.01 14.21 13.45
CA LYS A 109 5.13 13.90 12.57
C LYS A 109 4.71 12.86 11.54
N LYS A 110 5.24 13.01 10.33
CA LYS A 110 5.14 11.97 9.30
C LYS A 110 5.95 10.77 9.76
N ASP A 111 5.43 9.57 9.52
CA ASP A 111 6.10 8.32 9.80
C ASP A 111 6.67 7.73 8.51
N GLU A 112 5.81 7.13 7.69
CA GLU A 112 6.19 6.46 6.45
C GLU A 112 5.13 6.67 5.35
N GLU A 113 5.32 6.02 4.20
CA GLU A 113 4.35 5.98 3.11
C GLU A 113 4.02 4.54 2.73
N LYS A 114 2.75 4.26 2.45
CA LYS A 114 2.27 2.95 1.99
C LYS A 114 1.54 3.08 0.66
N ALA A 115 1.79 2.15 -0.24
CA ALA A 115 1.11 2.08 -1.53
C ALA A 115 -0.16 1.24 -1.43
N MET A 116 -1.26 1.76 -1.96
CA MET A 116 -2.53 1.05 -2.08
C MET A 116 -2.74 0.72 -3.56
N LEU A 117 -2.42 -0.51 -3.95
CA LEU A 117 -2.61 -1.03 -5.31
C LEU A 117 -3.98 -1.69 -5.45
N GLY A 118 -4.59 -1.61 -6.63
CA GLY A 118 -5.84 -2.32 -6.91
C GLY A 118 -7.09 -1.79 -6.21
N PHE A 119 -7.12 -0.47 -5.98
CA PHE A 119 -8.30 0.27 -5.51
C PHE A 119 -8.77 1.25 -6.58
N GLY A 120 -10.08 1.32 -6.83
CA GLY A 120 -10.66 2.12 -7.90
C GLY A 120 -10.78 3.60 -7.57
N SER A 121 -10.77 3.96 -6.27
CA SER A 121 -10.90 5.33 -5.80
C SER A 121 -10.13 5.61 -4.51
N GLU A 122 -9.91 6.90 -4.23
CA GLU A 122 -9.30 7.36 -2.97
C GLU A 122 -10.11 6.88 -1.76
N SER A 123 -11.44 6.94 -1.85
CA SER A 123 -12.35 6.54 -0.78
C SER A 123 -12.22 5.05 -0.44
N GLU A 124 -12.12 4.19 -1.47
CA GLU A 124 -11.91 2.75 -1.28
C GLU A 124 -10.55 2.46 -0.65
N ALA A 125 -9.48 3.11 -1.13
CA ALA A 125 -8.13 2.95 -0.57
C ALA A 125 -8.07 3.41 0.89
N ARG A 126 -8.63 4.59 1.19
CA ARG A 126 -8.75 5.14 2.55
C ARG A 126 -9.52 4.20 3.47
N ALA A 127 -10.70 3.74 3.04
CA ALA A 127 -11.53 2.84 3.83
C ALA A 127 -10.84 1.50 4.06
N SER A 128 -10.07 1.01 3.09
CA SER A 128 -9.27 -0.20 3.26
C SER A 128 -8.17 -0.02 4.29
N PHE A 129 -7.37 1.04 4.17
CA PHE A 129 -6.30 1.36 5.11
C PHE A 129 -6.82 1.49 6.55
N LEU A 130 -7.88 2.27 6.76
CA LEU A 130 -8.44 2.50 8.09
C LEU A 130 -8.99 1.24 8.77
N ARG A 131 -9.29 0.17 8.03
CA ARG A 131 -9.69 -1.12 8.61
C ARG A 131 -8.52 -1.86 9.29
N HIS A 132 -7.28 -1.47 9.00
CA HIS A 132 -6.09 -2.12 9.56
C HIS A 132 -5.47 -1.37 10.74
N TYR A 133 -6.02 -0.20 11.11
CA TYR A 133 -5.54 0.64 12.20
C TYR A 133 -6.66 0.87 13.22
N ASP A 134 -6.30 0.89 14.50
CA ASP A 134 -7.23 1.12 15.62
C ASP A 134 -7.54 2.61 15.85
N ASN A 135 -6.68 3.50 15.35
CA ASN A 135 -6.82 4.94 15.47
C ASN A 135 -6.78 5.60 14.07
N PRO A 136 -7.83 6.34 13.65
CA PRO A 136 -7.82 7.04 12.37
C PRO A 136 -6.75 8.13 12.27
N ALA A 137 -6.17 8.58 13.38
CA ALA A 137 -5.09 9.58 13.39
C ALA A 137 -3.78 9.08 12.74
N PHE A 138 -3.61 7.77 12.55
CA PHE A 138 -2.52 7.22 11.73
C PHE A 138 -2.62 7.64 10.26
N LEU A 139 -3.81 7.98 9.76
CA LEU A 139 -4.01 8.41 8.39
C LEU A 139 -3.60 9.88 8.23
N GLY A 140 -2.56 10.12 7.43
CA GLY A 140 -2.15 11.44 6.98
C GLY A 140 -2.69 11.79 5.59
N ALA A 141 -1.84 12.41 4.78
CA ALA A 141 -2.19 12.79 3.42
C ALA A 141 -2.35 11.56 2.51
N ILE A 142 -3.29 11.66 1.57
CA ILE A 142 -3.46 10.68 0.49
C ILE A 142 -3.18 11.40 -0.82
N ARG A 143 -2.39 10.79 -1.70
CA ARG A 143 -2.17 11.30 -3.05
C ARG A 143 -2.34 10.21 -4.10
N GLU A 144 -2.79 10.60 -5.28
CA GLU A 144 -2.87 9.72 -6.43
C GLU A 144 -1.57 9.75 -7.24
N MET A 145 -1.17 8.59 -7.77
CA MET A 145 -0.13 8.48 -8.79
C MET A 145 -0.51 7.46 -9.86
N PRO A 146 -0.29 7.74 -11.16
CA PRO A 146 -0.41 6.74 -12.21
C PRO A 146 0.54 5.56 -11.96
N PHE A 147 0.07 4.33 -12.16
CA PHE A 147 0.81 3.12 -11.84
C PHE A 147 2.21 3.08 -12.48
N ASP A 148 2.34 3.41 -13.76
CA ASP A 148 3.64 3.37 -14.43
C ASP A 148 4.62 4.41 -13.88
N THR A 149 4.12 5.57 -13.43
CA THR A 149 4.93 6.59 -12.77
C THR A 149 5.37 6.12 -11.39
N PHE A 150 4.44 5.55 -10.61
CA PHE A 150 4.75 4.95 -9.31
C PHE A 150 5.79 3.84 -9.46
N LYS A 151 5.58 2.90 -10.38
CA LYS A 151 6.51 1.78 -10.65
C LYS A 151 7.92 2.27 -10.94
N ARG A 152 8.09 3.26 -11.83
CA ARG A 152 9.43 3.83 -12.11
C ARG A 152 10.06 4.47 -10.88
N GLN A 153 9.29 5.26 -10.12
CA GLN A 153 9.84 5.98 -8.97
C GLN A 153 10.15 5.06 -7.79
N VAL A 154 9.24 4.15 -7.46
CA VAL A 154 9.39 3.26 -6.30
C VAL A 154 10.59 2.34 -6.48
N MET A 155 10.84 1.86 -7.71
CA MET A 155 12.02 1.05 -8.02
C MET A 155 13.34 1.83 -7.98
N ALA A 156 13.29 3.16 -8.06
CA ALA A 156 14.45 4.04 -7.94
C ALA A 156 14.66 4.56 -6.50
N THR A 157 13.85 4.13 -5.52
CA THR A 157 13.92 4.67 -4.15
C THR A 157 15.25 4.41 -3.47
N ARG A 158 15.93 3.31 -3.77
CA ARG A 158 17.29 3.01 -3.24
C ARG A 158 18.30 4.11 -3.57
N GLU A 159 18.19 4.69 -4.76
CA GLU A 159 19.06 5.78 -5.23
C GLU A 159 18.56 7.16 -4.77
N ASN A 160 17.28 7.26 -4.38
CA ASN A 160 16.60 8.52 -4.04
C ASN A 160 16.31 8.67 -2.54
N GLY A 161 16.95 7.88 -1.68
CA GLY A 161 16.79 7.95 -0.23
C GLY A 161 15.37 7.68 0.26
N GLY A 162 14.66 6.74 -0.38
CA GLY A 162 13.35 6.26 0.08
C GLY A 162 12.15 7.12 -0.31
N LYS A 163 12.35 8.17 -1.11
CA LYS A 163 11.30 9.17 -1.39
C LYS A 163 10.73 9.04 -2.80
N LEU A 164 9.41 9.01 -2.87
CA LEU A 164 8.68 9.29 -4.11
C LEU A 164 8.67 10.80 -4.37
N ARG A 165 8.65 11.18 -5.64
CA ARG A 165 8.57 12.57 -6.11
C ARG A 165 7.15 12.83 -6.61
N ASP A 166 6.60 13.98 -6.27
CA ASP A 166 5.29 14.35 -6.79
C ASP A 166 5.31 14.36 -8.33
N PRO A 167 4.22 13.91 -8.99
CA PRO A 167 4.14 13.95 -10.43
C PRO A 167 4.36 15.39 -10.91
N LYS A 168 5.31 15.60 -11.83
CA LYS A 168 5.43 16.92 -12.46
C LYS A 168 4.08 17.27 -13.08
N PRO A 169 3.55 18.49 -12.87
CA PRO A 169 2.31 18.89 -13.52
C PRO A 169 2.49 18.75 -15.03
N VAL A 170 1.63 17.96 -15.65
CA VAL A 170 1.64 17.80 -17.10
C VAL A 170 1.26 19.16 -17.67
N ARG A 171 2.19 19.84 -18.34
CA ARG A 171 1.86 21.08 -19.07
C ARG A 171 0.82 20.69 -20.12
N LYS A 172 -0.43 21.12 -19.92
CA LYS A 172 -1.49 20.94 -20.92
C LYS A 172 -1.08 21.81 -22.11
N CYS A 173 -0.54 21.18 -23.15
CA CYS A 173 -0.24 21.88 -24.39
C CYS A 173 -1.58 22.27 -25.00
N PHE A 174 -2.03 23.50 -24.79
CA PHE A 174 -3.15 24.06 -25.51
C PHE A 174 -2.69 24.25 -26.96
N ILE A 175 -3.00 23.28 -27.81
CA ILE A 175 -2.98 23.50 -29.25
C ILE A 175 -4.10 24.50 -29.51
N VAL A 176 -3.74 25.78 -29.63
CA VAL A 176 -4.65 26.80 -30.18
C VAL A 176 -4.81 26.43 -31.66
N LEU A 177 -5.90 25.73 -31.98
CA LEU A 177 -6.33 25.59 -33.37
C LEU A 177 -6.66 27.01 -33.85
N GLY A 178 -5.79 27.55 -34.71
CA GLY A 178 -5.99 28.84 -35.34
C GLY A 178 -7.34 28.87 -36.04
N ARG A 179 -8.17 29.85 -35.68
CA ARG A 179 -9.32 30.21 -36.49
C ARG A 179 -8.79 30.95 -37.71
N GLU A 180 -8.89 30.33 -38.87
CA GLU A 180 -8.86 31.05 -40.14
C GLU A 180 -10.06 32.03 -40.15
N GLY A 181 -9.77 33.32 -40.26
CA GLY A 181 -10.79 34.34 -40.50
C GLY A 181 -11.17 34.35 -41.98
N PRO A 182 -12.44 34.61 -42.34
CA PRO A 182 -12.81 34.74 -43.74
C PRO A 182 -12.35 36.08 -44.35
N ALA A 183 -12.18 36.01 -45.67
CA ALA A 183 -11.60 36.97 -46.63
C ALA A 183 -11.95 38.46 -46.46
#